data_AF-A0A842QQM3-F1
#
_entry.id   AF-A0A842QQM3-F1
#
_cell.length_a   1.000
_cell.length_b   1.000
_cell.length_c   1.000
_cell.angle_alpha   90.00
_cell.angle_beta   90.00
_cell.angle_gamma   90.00
#
_symmetry.space_group_name_H-M   'P 1'
#
loop_
_entity.id
_entity.type
_entity.pdbx_description
1 polymer ?
#
loop_
_entity_poly.entity_id
_entity_poly.type
_entity_poly.pdbx_seq_one_letter_code
_entity_poly.pdbx_strand_id
1 'polypeptide(L)'
;MSNCEKVNLFKLQGQYLRFIVENHTELNILEHIEDCEACREKILDAVKNDAPSPDYGNLFQRDFDDSTVPQYSDYENPLNFIDARIYWRKRRLVEIIKNAEMELDDLETRL
;
A
#
# COMPACT_ATOMS: atom_id res chain seq x y z
N MET A 1 18.06 20.49 24.24
CA MET A 1 16.78 20.60 23.51
C MET A 1 15.76 21.24 24.41
N SER A 2 15.01 22.22 23.90
CA SER A 2 13.87 22.78 24.65
C SER A 2 12.81 21.69 24.84
N ASN A 3 12.03 21.72 25.92
CA ASN A 3 10.96 20.73 26.16
C ASN A 3 9.97 20.63 24.97
N CYS A 4 9.81 21.73 24.23
CA CYS A 4 8.97 21.80 23.03
C CYS A 4 9.57 21.05 21.82
N GLU A 5 10.88 21.00 21.66
CA GLU A 5 11.54 20.20 20.61
C GLU A 5 11.36 18.71 20.86
N LYS A 6 11.56 18.26 22.11
CA LYS A 6 11.35 16.86 22.51
C LYS A 6 9.87 16.46 22.34
N VAL A 7 8.97 17.38 22.72
CA VAL A 7 7.61 17.57 22.19
C VAL A 7 7.34 16.94 20.81
N ASN A 8 7.93 17.62 19.84
CA ASN A 8 7.68 17.44 18.42
C ASN A 8 8.32 16.16 17.88
N LEU A 9 9.48 15.75 18.40
CA LEU A 9 10.10 14.49 17.99
C LEU A 9 9.26 13.28 18.38
N PHE A 10 8.67 13.25 19.59
CA PHE A 10 7.74 12.16 19.96
C PHE A 10 6.49 12.13 19.07
N LYS A 11 5.97 13.29 18.67
CA LYS A 11 4.84 13.35 17.73
C LYS A 11 5.21 12.76 16.38
N LEU A 12 6.40 13.10 15.88
CA LEU A 12 6.91 12.57 14.62
C LEU A 12 7.14 11.05 14.70
N GLN A 13 7.68 10.56 15.82
CA GLN A 13 7.86 9.12 16.07
C GLN A 13 6.52 8.38 16.01
N GLY A 14 5.49 8.91 16.69
CA GLY A 14 4.14 8.36 16.63
C GLY A 14 3.53 8.36 15.23
N GLN A 15 3.83 9.36 14.40
CA GLN A 15 3.39 9.41 13.02
C GLN A 15 4.04 8.31 12.17
N TYR A 16 5.35 8.11 12.30
CA TYR A 16 6.07 7.03 11.59
C TYR A 16 5.57 5.65 12.03
N LEU A 17 5.44 5.40 13.33
CA LEU A 17 4.92 4.13 13.85
C LEU A 17 3.52 3.82 13.28
N ARG A 18 2.61 4.81 13.29
CA ARG A 18 1.28 4.66 12.71
C ARG A 18 1.36 4.35 11.22
N PHE A 19 2.18 5.09 10.48
CA PHE A 19 2.36 4.90 9.04
C PHE A 19 2.89 3.49 8.72
N ILE A 20 3.89 3.00 9.45
CA ILE A 20 4.44 1.65 9.28
C ILE A 20 3.37 0.59 9.53
N VAL A 21 2.61 0.69 10.62
CA VAL A 21 1.53 -0.26 10.96
C VAL A 21 0.43 -0.27 9.88
N GLU A 22 0.01 0.90 9.40
CA GLU A 22 -1.01 1.01 8.35
C GLU A 22 -0.54 0.35 7.03
N ASN A 23 0.71 0.59 6.62
CA ASN A 23 1.25 -0.02 5.40
C ASN A 23 1.50 -1.54 5.54
N HIS A 24 1.91 -2.03 6.71
CA HIS A 24 1.97 -3.48 6.97
C HIS A 24 0.58 -4.13 6.94
N THR A 25 -0.44 -3.43 7.45
CA THR A 25 -1.81 -3.91 7.40
C THR A 25 -2.27 -4.07 5.94
N GLU A 26 -1.98 -3.09 5.09
CA GLU A 26 -2.27 -3.19 3.65
C GLU A 26 -1.51 -4.35 3.00
N LEU A 27 -0.21 -4.50 3.31
CA LEU A 27 0.61 -5.60 2.78
C LEU A 27 0.01 -6.98 3.12
N ASN A 28 -0.39 -7.19 4.37
CA ASN A 28 -1.01 -8.45 4.81
C ASN A 28 -2.34 -8.71 4.13
N ILE A 29 -3.14 -7.66 3.86
CA ILE A 29 -4.38 -7.77 3.10
C ILE A 29 -4.09 -8.23 1.67
N LEU A 30 -3.08 -7.66 1.03
CA LEU A 30 -2.67 -8.04 -0.33
C LEU A 30 -2.14 -9.49 -0.39
N GLU A 31 -1.39 -9.92 0.61
CA GLU A 31 -0.96 -11.32 0.76
C GLU A 31 -2.14 -12.27 0.90
N HIS A 32 -3.14 -11.92 1.72
CA HIS A 32 -4.35 -12.74 1.83
C HIS A 32 -5.10 -12.87 0.50
N ILE A 33 -5.17 -11.79 -0.29
CA ILE A 33 -5.88 -11.78 -1.58
C ILE A 33 -5.21 -12.73 -2.58
N GLU A 34 -3.89 -12.92 -2.54
CA GLU A 34 -3.19 -13.83 -3.44
C GLU A 34 -3.74 -15.27 -3.33
N ASP A 35 -4.11 -15.69 -2.12
CA ASP A 35 -4.55 -17.05 -1.82
C ASP A 35 -6.08 -17.20 -1.64
N CYS A 36 -6.83 -16.10 -1.58
CA CYS A 36 -8.27 -16.12 -1.27
C CYS A 36 -9.15 -15.91 -2.51
N GLU A 37 -9.66 -17.01 -3.08
CA GLU A 37 -10.55 -16.98 -4.26
C GLU A 37 -11.75 -16.02 -4.09
N ALA A 38 -12.42 -16.05 -2.94
CA ALA A 38 -13.58 -15.19 -2.68
C ALA A 38 -13.23 -13.68 -2.66
N CYS A 39 -12.03 -13.31 -2.20
CA CYS A 39 -11.55 -11.93 -2.29
C CYS A 39 -11.21 -11.55 -3.73
N ARG A 40 -10.60 -12.48 -4.48
CA ARG A 40 -10.26 -12.27 -5.89
C ARG A 40 -11.50 -12.10 -6.77
N GLU A 41 -12.59 -12.83 -6.50
CA GLU A 41 -13.87 -12.66 -7.19
C GLU A 41 -14.45 -11.26 -7.00
N LYS A 42 -14.46 -10.74 -5.75
CA LYS A 42 -14.93 -9.38 -5.46
C LYS A 42 -14.11 -8.32 -6.20
N ILE A 43 -12.79 -8.48 -6.22
CA ILE A 43 -11.90 -7.58 -6.95
C ILE A 43 -12.16 -7.66 -8.45
N LEU A 44 -12.33 -8.87 -8.98
CA LEU A 44 -12.65 -9.07 -10.39
C LEU A 44 -13.94 -8.34 -10.78
N ASP A 45 -14.95 -8.36 -9.92
CA ASP A 45 -16.18 -7.59 -10.16
C ASP A 45 -15.95 -6.08 -10.09
N ALA A 46 -15.11 -5.59 -9.17
CA ALA A 46 -14.72 -4.18 -9.13
C ALA A 46 -13.97 -3.76 -10.42
N VAL A 47 -13.04 -4.59 -10.90
CA VAL A 47 -12.31 -4.38 -12.17
C VAL A 47 -13.27 -4.38 -13.36
N LYS A 48 -14.26 -5.29 -13.40
CA LYS A 48 -15.26 -5.35 -14.48
C LYS A 48 -16.17 -4.11 -14.52
N ASN A 49 -16.43 -3.50 -13.37
CA ASN A 49 -17.25 -2.30 -13.27
C ASN A 49 -16.44 -1.01 -13.31
N ASP A 50 -15.11 -1.09 -13.34
CA ASP A 50 -14.17 0.03 -13.25
C ASP A 50 -14.50 1.01 -12.11
N ALA A 51 -14.91 0.42 -10.98
CA ALA A 51 -15.38 1.16 -9.82
C ALA A 51 -14.40 1.00 -8.65
N PRO A 52 -14.14 2.08 -7.87
CA PRO A 52 -13.41 1.96 -6.63
C PRO A 52 -14.05 0.94 -5.69
N SER A 53 -13.23 0.11 -5.06
CA SER A 53 -13.68 -0.79 -4.00
C SER A 53 -13.65 -0.04 -2.66
N PRO A 54 -14.67 -0.18 -1.78
CA PRO A 54 -14.59 0.36 -0.42
C PRO A 54 -13.36 -0.13 0.35
N ASP A 55 -12.95 -1.37 0.12
CA ASP A 55 -11.86 -2.03 0.85
C ASP A 55 -10.48 -1.76 0.23
N TYR A 56 -10.42 -1.39 -1.05
CA TYR A 56 -9.16 -1.26 -1.82
C TYR A 56 -8.99 0.11 -2.49
N GLY A 57 -9.92 1.03 -2.25
CA GLY A 57 -10.00 2.32 -2.92
C GLY A 57 -9.87 2.17 -4.44
N ASN A 58 -8.89 2.87 -5.00
CA ASN A 58 -8.66 2.93 -6.43
C ASN A 58 -7.67 1.87 -6.94
N LEU A 59 -7.12 1.01 -6.07
CA LEU A 59 -6.00 0.12 -6.41
C LEU A 59 -6.23 -0.70 -7.69
N PHE A 60 -7.47 -1.15 -7.89
CA PHE A 60 -7.90 -2.00 -9.01
C PHE A 60 -8.71 -1.27 -10.08
N GLN A 61 -8.69 0.07 -10.12
CA GLN A 61 -9.17 0.81 -11.28
C GLN A 61 -8.30 0.50 -12.49
N ARG A 62 -8.92 0.47 -13.68
CA ARG A 62 -8.28 -0.04 -14.90
C ARG A 62 -7.12 0.84 -15.36
N ASP A 63 -7.33 2.15 -15.29
CA ASP A 63 -6.46 3.14 -15.92
C ASP A 63 -5.93 4.13 -14.89
N PHE A 64 -4.65 4.46 -15.02
CA PHE A 64 -3.95 5.46 -14.22
C PHE A 64 -3.03 6.29 -15.09
N ASP A 65 -2.90 7.59 -14.79
CA ASP A 65 -1.97 8.49 -15.50
C ASP A 65 -0.50 8.07 -15.35
N ASP A 66 -0.13 7.41 -14.25
CA ASP A 66 1.21 6.89 -14.01
C ASP A 66 1.43 5.58 -14.78
N SER A 67 2.26 5.63 -15.82
CA SER A 67 2.60 4.48 -16.66
C SER A 67 3.47 3.43 -15.97
N THR A 68 4.01 3.72 -14.78
CA THR A 68 4.75 2.72 -13.99
C THR A 68 3.81 1.75 -13.27
N VAL A 69 2.52 2.06 -13.26
CA VAL A 69 1.49 1.25 -12.64
C VAL A 69 0.86 0.34 -13.69
N PRO A 70 0.72 -0.99 -13.45
CA PRO A 70 0.14 -1.90 -14.42
C PRO A 70 -1.23 -1.42 -14.91
N GLN A 71 -1.41 -1.32 -16.23
CA GLN A 71 -2.66 -0.86 -16.83
C GLN A 71 -3.49 -2.06 -17.26
N TYR A 72 -4.82 -1.96 -17.19
CA TYR A 72 -5.69 -3.07 -17.59
C TYR A 72 -5.49 -3.47 -19.07
N SER A 73 -5.22 -2.49 -19.93
CA SER A 73 -4.94 -2.71 -21.36
C SER A 73 -3.72 -3.59 -21.65
N ASP A 74 -2.80 -3.74 -20.68
CA ASP A 74 -1.57 -4.53 -20.86
C ASP A 74 -1.84 -6.05 -20.72
N TYR A 75 -3.05 -6.46 -20.33
CA TYR A 75 -3.38 -7.84 -20.00
C TYR A 75 -4.64 -8.32 -20.73
N GLU A 76 -4.54 -9.49 -21.37
CA GLU A 76 -5.70 -10.15 -21.99
C GLU A 76 -6.66 -10.78 -20.95
N ASN A 77 -6.13 -11.12 -19.77
CA ASN A 77 -6.87 -11.75 -18.67
C ASN A 77 -6.95 -10.81 -17.46
N PRO A 78 -8.16 -10.46 -16.99
CA PRO A 78 -8.35 -9.65 -15.79
C PRO A 78 -7.65 -10.18 -14.54
N LEU A 79 -7.51 -11.50 -14.39
CA LEU A 79 -6.81 -12.10 -13.25
C LEU A 79 -5.30 -11.80 -13.29
N ASN A 80 -4.69 -11.83 -14.48
CA ASN A 80 -3.29 -11.48 -14.64
C ASN A 80 -3.05 -9.99 -14.34
N PHE A 81 -4.01 -9.12 -14.69
CA PHE A 81 -3.97 -7.70 -14.30
C PHE A 81 -4.02 -7.53 -12.77
N ILE A 82 -4.93 -8.26 -12.10
CA ILE A 82 -5.04 -8.25 -10.63
C ILE A 82 -3.72 -8.68 -9.99
N ASP A 83 -3.13 -9.79 -10.46
CA ASP A 83 -1.83 -10.28 -9.97
C ASP A 83 -0.73 -9.24 -10.14
N ALA A 84 -0.63 -8.63 -11.32
CA ALA A 84 0.35 -7.60 -11.58
C ALA A 84 0.18 -6.38 -10.67
N ARG A 85 -1.07 -5.98 -10.40
CA ARG A 85 -1.40 -4.87 -9.50
C ARG A 85 -1.04 -5.15 -8.05
N ILE A 86 -1.38 -6.33 -7.56
CA ILE A 86 -1.01 -6.79 -6.23
C ILE A 86 0.50 -6.80 -6.10
N TYR A 87 1.21 -7.44 -7.03
CA TYR A 87 2.67 -7.52 -7.02
C TYR A 87 3.33 -6.13 -7.04
N TRP A 88 2.87 -5.24 -7.91
CA TRP A 88 3.36 -3.87 -7.99
C TRP A 88 3.17 -3.12 -6.66
N ARG A 89 1.98 -3.22 -6.06
CA ARG A 89 1.66 -2.51 -4.82
C ARG A 89 2.45 -3.06 -3.64
N LYS A 90 2.57 -4.39 -3.52
CA LYS A 90 3.38 -5.04 -2.49
C LYS A 90 4.84 -4.58 -2.55
N ARG A 91 5.45 -4.53 -3.75
CA ARG A 91 6.82 -4.01 -3.90
C ARG A 91 6.96 -2.58 -3.40
N ARG A 92 6.04 -1.69 -3.79
CA ARG A 92 6.06 -0.30 -3.31
C ARG A 92 5.84 -0.19 -1.81
N LEU A 93 4.94 -0.98 -1.23
CA LEU A 93 4.71 -1.01 0.21
C LEU A 93 5.98 -1.43 0.97
N VAL A 94 6.66 -2.47 0.52
CA VAL A 94 7.93 -2.92 1.13
C VAL A 94 8.99 -1.81 1.10
N GLU A 95 9.14 -1.12 -0.03
CA GLU A 95 10.09 0.01 -0.14
C GLU A 95 9.71 1.16 0.79
N ILE A 96 8.43 1.53 0.84
CA ILE A 96 7.92 2.63 1.66
C ILE A 96 8.04 2.31 3.16
N ILE A 97 7.71 1.10 3.58
CA ILE A 97 7.86 0.63 4.96
C ILE A 97 9.32 0.70 5.37
N LYS A 98 10.23 0.12 4.56
CA LYS A 98 11.66 0.12 4.86
C LYS A 98 12.23 1.54 4.99
N ASN A 99 11.82 2.45 4.11
CA ASN A 99 12.24 3.85 4.20
C ASN A 99 11.71 4.51 5.49
N ALA A 100 10.44 4.24 5.85
CA ALA A 100 9.85 4.76 7.08
C ALA A 100 10.52 4.20 8.35
N GLU A 101 10.91 2.93 8.36
CA GLU A 101 11.69 2.32 9.44
C GLU A 101 13.07 2.98 9.58
N MET A 102 13.77 3.23 8.48
CA MET A 102 15.07 3.93 8.51
C MET A 102 14.95 5.36 9.04
N GLU A 103 13.91 6.10 8.65
CA GLU A 103 13.65 7.45 9.17
C GLU A 103 13.25 7.43 10.66
N LEU A 104 12.51 6.40 11.09
CA LEU A 104 12.16 6.21 12.49
C LEU A 104 13.42 5.90 13.33
N ASP A 105 14.30 5.04 12.85
CA ASP A 105 15.57 4.73 13.50
C ASP A 105 16.44 6.00 13.65
N ASP A 106 16.60 6.81 12.59
CA ASP A 106 17.30 8.10 12.68
C ASP A 106 16.68 9.02 13.73
N LEU A 107 15.35 9.12 13.74
CA LEU A 107 14.62 9.94 14.69
C LEU A 107 14.85 9.50 16.13
N GLU A 108 14.87 8.19 16.39
CA GLU A 108 15.10 7.62 17.71
C GLU A 108 16.52 7.88 18.22
N THR A 109 17.53 7.95 17.35
CA THR A 109 18.89 8.34 17.78
C THR A 109 18.99 9.80 18.23
N ARG A 110 18.01 10.63 17.88
CA ARG A 110 17.97 12.07 18.18
C ARG A 110 17.14 12.42 19.43
N LEU A 111 16.47 11.44 20.04
CA LEU A 111 15.56 11.58 21.19
C LEU A 111 16.23 11.41 22.56
#